data_AF-A0AAN9FKX2-F1
#
_entry.id   AF-A0AAN9FKX2-F1
#
_cell.length_a   1.000
_cell.length_b   1.000
_cell.length_c   1.000
_cell.angle_alpha   90.00
_cell.angle_beta   90.00
_cell.angle_gamma   90.00
#
_symmetry.space_group_name_H-M   'P 1'
#
loop_
_entity.id
_entity.type
_entity.pdbx_description
1 polymer ?
#
loop_
_entity_poly.entity_id
_entity_poly.type
_entity_poly.pdbx_seq_one_letter_code
_entity_poly.pdbx_strand_id
1 'polypeptide(L)'
;MGWFVVLLYLIHSLLLFHFPSYTFSLCNPHDLSALLLFNNSFTVNNTIVDHYHPWYYHCPTNVSSKIVSWNKNTDCCKWDGVTCDTMSGHVIGLDLSCSMLQGQFHPNITLFHLTHLQQLNLTLNFFYGDIPSSISHLSKLISLDLSFNYGGIDPYSDELGMAMRLDPSTWKKLIFNASDIREIFLGGINMSSINESSLSLLLNLSSSLVSLSLPGTGLQGNLPSRILYLPNLQQLTLSGNVNLRGQLPKSNCSSKVFGSL
;
A
#
# COMPACT_ATOMS: atom_id res chain seq x y z
N MET A 1 48.16 32.27 38.96
CA MET A 1 47.77 32.74 37.62
C MET A 1 47.40 31.63 36.63
N GLY A 2 47.76 30.35 36.85
CA GLY A 2 47.50 29.27 35.87
C GLY A 2 46.16 28.51 35.97
N TRP A 3 45.39 28.66 37.05
CA TRP A 3 44.17 27.86 37.26
C TRP A 3 42.91 28.48 36.63
N PHE A 4 42.92 29.79 36.34
CA PHE A 4 41.80 30.47 35.68
C PHE A 4 41.72 30.22 34.16
N VAL A 5 42.84 29.85 33.53
CA VAL A 5 42.89 29.63 32.06
C VAL A 5 42.36 28.24 31.67
N VAL A 6 42.50 27.23 32.54
CA VAL A 6 42.02 25.86 32.28
C VAL A 6 40.48 25.76 32.36
N LEU A 7 39.83 26.58 33.20
CA LEU A 7 38.37 26.58 33.33
C LEU A 7 37.65 27.14 32.10
N LEU A 8 38.26 28.09 31.38
CA LEU A 8 37.69 28.70 30.17
C LEU A 8 37.71 27.75 28.96
N TYR A 9 38.72 26.89 28.83
CA TYR A 9 38.81 25.91 27.74
C TYR A 9 37.80 24.77 27.86
N LEU A 10 37.44 24.36 29.08
CA LEU A 10 36.43 23.32 29.31
C LEU A 10 34.99 23.83 29.05
N ILE A 11 34.73 25.13 29.23
CA ILE A 11 33.42 25.73 28.92
C ILE A 11 33.28 25.99 27.41
N HIS A 12 34.37 26.29 26.69
CA HIS A 12 34.33 26.45 25.23
C HIS A 12 34.20 25.13 24.45
N SER A 13 34.66 24.02 25.03
CA SER A 13 34.51 22.68 24.41
C SER A 13 33.13 22.05 24.65
N LEU A 14 32.36 22.54 25.64
CA LEU A 14 30.95 22.16 25.84
C LEU A 14 29.96 22.95 24.95
N LEU A 15 30.39 24.07 24.34
CA LEU A 15 29.57 24.87 23.41
C LEU A 15 29.63 24.39 21.94
N LEU A 16 30.45 23.39 21.62
CA LEU A 16 30.57 22.83 20.27
C LEU A 16 29.81 21.51 20.08
N PHE A 17 29.13 20.99 21.11
CA PHE A 17 28.07 20.02 20.90
C PHE A 17 26.80 20.75 20.49
N HIS A 18 26.79 21.25 19.25
CA HIS A 18 25.54 21.41 18.52
C HIS A 18 24.97 20.00 18.33
N PHE A 19 24.13 19.57 19.26
CA PHE A 19 23.14 18.56 18.93
C PHE A 19 22.38 19.12 17.72
N PRO A 20 22.20 18.36 16.63
CA PRO A 20 21.25 18.76 15.61
C PRO A 20 19.95 19.06 16.35
N SER A 21 19.45 20.29 16.24
CA SER A 21 18.11 20.60 16.71
C SER A 21 17.18 19.74 15.85
N TYR A 22 16.85 18.54 16.33
CA TYR A 22 15.84 17.69 15.71
C TYR A 22 14.49 18.36 15.95
N THR A 23 14.18 19.38 15.15
CA THR A 23 12.83 19.94 15.09
C THR A 23 11.98 18.90 14.39
N PHE A 24 11.24 18.10 15.16
CA PHE A 24 10.16 17.30 14.60
C PHE A 24 9.16 18.27 13.95
N SER A 25 8.98 18.14 12.65
CA SER A 25 7.93 18.86 11.93
C SER A 25 6.58 18.30 12.34
N LEU A 26 5.64 19.18 12.68
CA LEU A 26 4.23 18.81 12.83
C LEU A 26 3.69 18.28 11.50
N CYS A 27 2.62 17.48 11.58
CA CYS A 27 1.89 17.01 10.40
C CYS A 27 1.59 18.14 9.41
N ASN A 28 1.83 17.86 8.13
CA ASN A 28 1.51 18.80 7.06
C ASN A 28 0.00 19.11 7.05
N PRO A 29 -0.42 20.39 7.02
CA PRO A 29 -1.84 20.75 7.07
C PRO A 29 -2.68 20.22 5.91
N HIS A 30 -2.09 20.06 4.72
CA HIS A 30 -2.79 19.49 3.57
C HIS A 30 -3.02 17.99 3.74
N ASP A 31 -2.04 17.27 4.27
CA ASP A 31 -2.15 15.85 4.54
C ASP A 31 -3.15 15.58 5.67
N LEU A 32 -3.12 16.38 6.75
CA LEU A 32 -4.13 16.36 7.81
C LEU A 32 -5.55 16.51 7.22
N SER A 33 -5.75 17.51 6.36
CA SER A 33 -7.05 17.79 5.76
C SER A 33 -7.49 16.64 4.83
N ALA A 34 -6.57 16.09 4.05
CA ALA A 34 -6.84 14.97 3.16
C ALA A 34 -7.23 13.70 3.93
N LEU A 35 -6.56 13.40 5.06
CA LEU A 35 -6.89 12.28 5.94
C LEU A 35 -8.26 12.45 6.59
N LEU A 36 -8.59 13.65 7.11
CA LEU A 36 -9.90 13.90 7.71
C LEU A 36 -11.05 13.76 6.70
N LEU A 37 -10.87 14.25 5.46
CA LEU A 37 -11.86 14.09 4.40
C LEU A 37 -11.98 12.62 3.95
N PHE A 38 -10.86 11.90 3.91
CA PHE A 38 -10.85 10.47 3.60
C PHE A 38 -11.61 9.68 4.66
N ASN A 39 -11.39 9.97 5.95
CA ASN A 39 -12.10 9.33 7.07
C ASN A 39 -13.63 9.49 6.93
N ASN A 40 -14.09 10.68 6.55
CA ASN A 40 -15.52 10.95 6.35
C ASN A 40 -16.13 10.25 5.12
N SER A 41 -15.32 9.60 4.29
CA SER A 41 -15.79 8.90 3.08
C SER A 41 -16.23 7.45 3.34
N PHE A 42 -15.95 6.90 4.52
CA PHE A 42 -16.17 5.49 4.84
C PHE A 42 -16.87 5.31 6.18
N THR A 43 -17.44 4.12 6.38
CA THR A 43 -18.01 3.70 7.67
C THR A 43 -17.20 2.55 8.25
N VAL A 44 -17.29 2.37 9.57
CA VAL A 44 -16.71 1.20 10.26
C VAL A 44 -17.81 0.16 10.43
N ASN A 45 -17.60 -1.03 9.89
CA ASN A 45 -18.54 -2.14 10.04
C ASN A 45 -18.27 -2.91 11.34
N ASN A 46 -18.94 -2.51 12.42
CA ASN A 46 -18.84 -3.15 13.74
C ASN A 46 -19.68 -4.43 13.89
N THR A 47 -20.42 -4.84 12.85
CA THR A 47 -21.34 -5.99 12.93
C THR A 47 -20.69 -7.32 12.56
N ILE A 48 -19.48 -7.29 11.99
CA ILE A 48 -18.72 -8.47 11.58
C ILE A 48 -17.71 -8.78 12.69
N VAL A 49 -18.16 -9.45 13.75
CA VAL A 49 -17.36 -9.68 14.97
C VAL A 49 -16.44 -10.89 14.83
N ASP A 50 -16.79 -11.85 13.96
CA ASP A 50 -15.99 -13.05 13.66
C ASP A 50 -15.60 -13.06 12.17
N HIS A 51 -14.36 -12.65 11.89
CA HIS A 51 -13.85 -12.55 10.52
C HIS A 51 -13.42 -13.93 10.00
N TYR A 52 -14.37 -14.73 9.50
CA TYR A 52 -14.01 -15.92 8.72
C TYR A 52 -13.62 -15.50 7.31
N HIS A 53 -12.33 -15.24 7.12
CA HIS A 53 -11.78 -15.03 5.80
C HIS A 53 -11.57 -16.39 5.12
N PRO A 54 -12.10 -16.65 3.90
CA PRO A 54 -12.01 -17.98 3.27
C PRO A 54 -10.59 -18.49 3.03
N TRP A 55 -9.57 -17.65 3.20
CA TRP A 55 -8.18 -17.86 2.77
C TRP A 55 -7.17 -17.89 3.92
N TYR A 56 -7.59 -18.17 5.18
CA TYR A 56 -6.73 -18.21 6.38
C TYR A 56 -6.09 -16.88 6.83
N TYR A 57 -6.34 -15.76 6.14
CA TYR A 57 -5.90 -14.43 6.57
C TYR A 57 -6.83 -13.90 7.67
N HIS A 58 -6.35 -13.85 8.91
CA HIS A 58 -7.14 -13.38 10.04
C HIS A 58 -6.58 -12.05 10.54
N CYS A 59 -7.47 -11.07 10.70
CA CYS A 59 -7.17 -9.93 11.56
C CYS A 59 -7.02 -10.43 13.00
N PRO A 60 -6.13 -9.81 13.81
CA PRO A 60 -6.06 -10.11 15.23
C PRO A 60 -7.45 -10.02 15.89
N THR A 61 -7.69 -10.82 16.93
CA THR A 61 -8.93 -10.71 17.70
C THR A 61 -8.96 -9.37 18.45
N ASN A 62 -10.15 -8.76 18.58
CA ASN A 62 -10.36 -7.45 19.22
C ASN A 62 -9.65 -6.25 18.56
N VAL A 63 -9.55 -6.22 17.23
CA VAL A 63 -8.99 -5.05 16.52
C VAL A 63 -10.02 -3.92 16.49
N SER A 64 -9.65 -2.76 17.05
CA SER A 64 -10.35 -1.50 16.82
C SER A 64 -9.89 -0.86 15.52
N SER A 65 -10.82 -0.24 14.79
CA SER A 65 -10.48 0.53 13.59
C SER A 65 -9.47 1.65 13.90
N LYS A 66 -8.37 1.72 13.13
CA LYS A 66 -7.28 2.68 13.38
C LYS A 66 -7.72 4.14 13.27
N ILE A 67 -8.73 4.42 12.44
CA ILE A 67 -9.30 5.76 12.27
C ILE A 67 -9.98 6.30 13.54
N VAL A 68 -10.23 5.47 14.56
CA VAL A 68 -10.77 5.90 15.86
C VAL A 68 -9.80 6.86 16.57
N SER A 69 -8.49 6.70 16.35
CA SER A 69 -7.47 7.59 16.91
C SER A 69 -7.40 8.96 16.22
N TRP A 70 -8.05 9.12 15.06
CA TRP A 70 -7.89 10.30 14.22
C TRP A 70 -8.68 11.47 14.77
N ASN A 71 -7.97 12.37 15.46
CA ASN A 71 -8.56 13.53 16.11
C ASN A 71 -7.97 14.81 15.53
N LYS A 72 -8.84 15.65 14.92
CA LYS A 72 -8.46 16.94 14.31
C LYS A 72 -7.68 17.90 15.21
N ASN A 73 -7.75 17.72 16.53
CA ASN A 73 -7.04 18.56 17.52
C ASN A 73 -5.66 18.00 17.89
N THR A 74 -5.24 16.89 17.28
CA THR A 74 -3.97 16.21 17.56
C THR A 74 -3.13 16.12 16.29
N ASP A 75 -1.83 15.98 16.47
CA ASP A 75 -0.88 15.84 15.37
C ASP A 75 -1.11 14.52 14.61
N CYS A 76 -1.40 14.60 13.31
CA CYS A 76 -1.74 13.42 12.51
C CYS A 76 -0.61 12.38 12.44
N CYS A 77 0.64 12.82 12.62
CA CYS A 77 1.80 11.94 12.65
C CYS A 77 1.85 11.03 13.90
N LYS A 78 0.92 11.22 14.83
CA LYS A 78 0.72 10.37 16.02
C LYS A 78 -0.52 9.50 15.93
N TRP A 79 -1.26 9.58 14.83
CA TRP A 79 -2.46 8.76 14.64
C TRP A 79 -2.09 7.32 14.31
N ASP A 80 -2.90 6.38 14.78
CA ASP A 80 -2.73 4.97 14.46
C ASP A 80 -2.80 4.78 12.94
N GLY A 81 -1.83 4.04 12.42
CA GLY A 81 -1.71 3.77 10.99
C GLY A 81 -1.07 4.88 10.17
N VAL A 82 -0.74 6.04 10.75
CA VAL A 82 -0.10 7.15 10.00
C VAL A 82 1.41 7.20 10.30
N THR A 83 2.21 7.21 9.24
CA THR A 83 3.66 7.42 9.32
C THR A 83 4.02 8.69 8.55
N CYS A 84 4.76 9.59 9.18
CA CYS A 84 5.22 10.83 8.57
C CYS A 84 6.74 10.85 8.36
N ASP A 85 7.16 11.60 7.35
CA ASP A 85 8.55 12.02 7.21
C ASP A 85 8.91 12.99 8.35
N THR A 86 9.97 12.65 9.09
CA THR A 86 10.36 13.38 10.32
C THR A 86 10.80 14.83 10.07
N MET A 87 11.19 15.17 8.85
CA MET A 87 11.75 16.47 8.49
C MET A 87 10.69 17.41 7.88
N SER A 88 9.84 16.87 7.01
CA SER A 88 8.84 17.63 6.25
C SER A 88 7.43 17.55 6.83
N GLY A 89 7.15 16.56 7.67
CA GLY A 89 5.83 16.34 8.29
C GLY A 89 4.80 15.76 7.33
N HIS A 90 5.23 15.42 6.11
CA HIS A 90 4.37 14.80 5.11
C HIS A 90 4.08 13.34 5.45
N VAL A 91 2.86 12.90 5.17
CA VAL A 91 2.46 11.51 5.34
C VAL A 91 3.11 10.66 4.25
N ILE A 92 3.94 9.71 4.68
CA ILE A 92 4.67 8.77 3.81
C ILE A 92 4.20 7.33 3.96
N GLY A 93 3.46 7.01 5.02
CA GLY A 93 2.87 5.69 5.21
C GLY A 93 1.45 5.78 5.75
N LEU A 94 0.56 4.98 5.18
CA LEU A 94 -0.80 4.79 5.67
C LEU A 94 -1.10 3.29 5.73
N ASP A 95 -1.24 2.77 6.94
CA ASP A 95 -1.67 1.41 7.24
C ASP A 95 -3.04 1.44 7.92
N LEU A 96 -4.08 1.12 7.16
CA LEU A 96 -5.44 0.91 7.64
C LEU A 96 -5.86 -0.55 7.48
N SER A 97 -4.90 -1.47 7.41
CA SER A 97 -5.19 -2.90 7.39
C SER A 97 -6.08 -3.30 8.57
N CYS A 98 -6.99 -4.25 8.35
CA CYS A 98 -7.84 -4.80 9.40
C CYS A 98 -8.65 -3.75 10.18
N SER A 99 -9.10 -2.68 9.53
CA SER A 99 -9.79 -1.56 10.20
C SER A 99 -11.31 -1.58 10.03
N MET A 100 -11.86 -2.67 9.46
CA MET A 100 -13.29 -2.86 9.22
C MET A 100 -13.91 -1.70 8.40
N LEU A 101 -13.11 -1.03 7.58
CA LEU A 101 -13.56 0.10 6.78
C LEU A 101 -14.41 -0.40 5.62
N GLN A 102 -15.58 0.20 5.42
CA GLN A 102 -16.50 -0.16 4.36
C GLN A 102 -16.88 1.06 3.52
N GLY A 103 -16.93 0.85 2.21
CA GLY A 103 -17.44 1.81 1.25
C GLY A 103 -16.74 1.75 -0.11
N GLN A 104 -17.17 2.61 -1.02
CA GLN A 104 -16.65 2.67 -2.37
C GLN A 104 -15.61 3.78 -2.53
N PHE A 105 -14.59 3.56 -3.36
CA PHE A 105 -13.71 4.64 -3.80
C PHE A 105 -14.42 5.54 -4.81
N HIS A 106 -14.76 6.75 -4.37
CA HIS A 106 -15.22 7.79 -5.29
C HIS A 106 -14.05 8.36 -6.10
N PRO A 107 -14.29 8.86 -7.35
CA PRO A 107 -13.23 9.44 -8.18
C PRO A 107 -12.40 10.55 -7.51
N ASN A 108 -13.03 11.29 -6.59
CA ASN A 108 -12.44 12.43 -5.88
C ASN A 108 -11.96 12.08 -4.46
N ILE A 109 -11.66 10.80 -4.18
CA ILE A 109 -11.16 10.36 -2.88
C ILE A 109 -9.86 11.09 -2.53
N THR A 110 -9.83 11.72 -1.36
CA THR A 110 -8.70 12.57 -0.94
C THR A 110 -7.45 11.79 -0.53
N LEU A 111 -7.57 10.47 -0.33
CA LEU A 111 -6.43 9.59 -0.07
C LEU A 111 -5.33 9.76 -1.13
N PHE A 112 -5.73 9.87 -2.40
CA PHE A 112 -4.78 9.98 -3.50
C PHE A 112 -4.22 11.40 -3.71
N HIS A 113 -4.52 12.33 -2.79
CA HIS A 113 -3.85 13.63 -2.71
C HIS A 113 -2.57 13.60 -1.87
N LEU A 114 -2.35 12.51 -1.11
CA LEU A 114 -1.13 12.29 -0.33
C LEU A 114 0.04 11.91 -1.26
N THR A 115 0.50 12.84 -2.10
CA THR A 115 1.50 12.58 -3.16
C THR A 115 2.89 12.19 -2.63
N HIS A 116 3.10 12.28 -1.31
CA HIS A 116 4.32 11.85 -0.62
C HIS A 116 4.28 10.40 -0.13
N LEU A 117 3.14 9.73 -0.29
CA LEU A 117 2.92 8.38 0.20
C LEU A 117 3.86 7.38 -0.48
N GLN A 118 4.56 6.62 0.36
CA GLN A 118 5.48 5.55 -0.03
C GLN A 118 4.89 4.17 0.31
N GLN A 119 4.06 4.08 1.34
CA GLN A 119 3.44 2.83 1.77
C GLN A 119 1.94 3.03 1.92
N LEU A 120 1.16 2.22 1.22
CA LEU A 120 -0.30 2.19 1.35
C LEU A 120 -0.74 0.75 1.61
N ASN A 121 -1.29 0.50 2.80
CA ASN A 121 -1.85 -0.79 3.17
C ASN A 121 -3.32 -0.63 3.58
N LEU A 122 -4.22 -1.15 2.75
CA LEU A 122 -5.67 -1.18 2.96
C LEU A 122 -6.21 -2.62 3.00
N THR A 123 -5.34 -3.61 3.22
CA THR A 123 -5.71 -5.04 3.20
C THR A 123 -6.75 -5.39 4.27
N LEU A 124 -7.57 -6.40 4.01
CA LEU A 124 -8.55 -6.94 4.97
C LEU A 124 -9.53 -5.86 5.48
N ASN A 125 -10.10 -5.10 4.54
CA ASN A 125 -11.23 -4.20 4.76
C ASN A 125 -12.40 -4.63 3.85
N PHE A 126 -13.45 -3.79 3.80
CA PHE A 126 -14.66 -4.02 3.03
C PHE A 126 -14.82 -2.98 1.91
N PHE A 127 -13.72 -2.59 1.27
CA PHE A 127 -13.77 -1.67 0.12
C PHE A 127 -14.32 -2.38 -1.13
N TYR A 128 -15.07 -1.64 -1.95
CA TYR A 128 -15.65 -2.16 -3.20
C TYR A 128 -15.69 -1.14 -4.32
N GLY A 129 -16.05 -1.59 -5.52
CA GLY A 129 -16.17 -0.77 -6.71
C GLY A 129 -14.84 -0.51 -7.43
N ASP A 130 -14.86 0.40 -8.39
CA ASP A 130 -13.69 0.70 -9.22
C ASP A 130 -12.61 1.46 -8.45
N ILE A 131 -11.35 1.05 -8.64
CA ILE A 131 -10.19 1.81 -8.18
C ILE A 131 -10.03 3.04 -9.08
N PRO A 132 -10.16 4.27 -8.56
CA PRO A 132 -10.00 5.47 -9.36
C PRO A 132 -8.60 5.61 -9.92
N SER A 133 -8.50 6.09 -11.16
CA SER A 133 -7.20 6.33 -11.79
C SER A 133 -6.32 7.37 -11.10
N SER A 134 -6.88 8.16 -10.17
CA SER A 134 -6.14 9.06 -9.28
C SER A 134 -5.17 8.34 -8.36
N ILE A 135 -5.26 7.02 -8.17
CA ILE A 135 -4.22 6.23 -7.48
C ILE A 135 -2.82 6.43 -8.11
N SER A 136 -2.77 6.73 -9.42
CA SER A 136 -1.53 7.04 -10.14
C SER A 136 -0.87 8.38 -9.77
N HIS A 137 -1.52 9.20 -8.94
CA HIS A 137 -0.91 10.40 -8.35
C HIS A 137 0.07 10.06 -7.23
N LEU A 138 0.00 8.84 -6.69
CA LEU A 138 0.93 8.35 -5.67
C LEU A 138 2.23 7.85 -6.30
N SER A 139 2.95 8.73 -7.00
CA SER A 139 4.14 8.38 -7.79
C SER A 139 5.34 7.95 -6.95
N LYS A 140 5.34 8.24 -5.63
CA LYS A 140 6.40 7.86 -4.68
C LYS A 140 6.16 6.51 -4.00
N LEU A 141 5.13 5.75 -4.40
CA LEU A 141 4.82 4.46 -3.81
C LEU A 141 5.97 3.47 -3.98
N ILE A 142 6.32 2.84 -2.86
CA ILE A 142 7.26 1.73 -2.74
C ILE A 142 6.49 0.43 -2.49
N SER A 143 5.42 0.48 -1.70
CA SER A 143 4.59 -0.69 -1.36
C SER A 143 3.10 -0.35 -1.43
N LEU A 144 2.36 -1.17 -2.16
CA LEU A 144 0.90 -1.08 -2.31
C LEU A 144 0.26 -2.41 -1.96
N ASP A 145 -0.59 -2.41 -0.94
CA ASP A 145 -1.44 -3.53 -0.57
C ASP A 145 -2.90 -3.11 -0.51
N LEU A 146 -3.68 -3.62 -1.46
CA LEU A 146 -5.14 -3.47 -1.52
C LEU A 146 -5.84 -4.83 -1.42
N SER A 147 -5.09 -5.88 -1.11
CA SER A 147 -5.56 -7.25 -1.15
C SER A 147 -6.73 -7.48 -0.22
N PHE A 148 -7.54 -8.48 -0.55
CA PHE A 148 -8.52 -9.03 0.38
C PHE A 148 -9.55 -8.01 0.88
N ASN A 149 -10.01 -7.17 -0.04
CA ASN A 149 -11.16 -6.30 0.14
C ASN A 149 -12.41 -6.98 -0.42
N TYR A 150 -13.32 -7.38 0.47
CA TYR A 150 -14.57 -8.08 0.11
C TYR A 150 -15.71 -7.14 0.46
N GLY A 151 -16.52 -6.70 -0.50
CA GLY A 151 -17.51 -5.61 -0.36
C GLY A 151 -18.67 -5.83 0.62
N GLY A 152 -18.43 -6.32 1.84
CA GLY A 152 -19.41 -6.51 2.90
C GLY A 152 -20.36 -7.70 2.70
N ILE A 153 -20.25 -8.44 1.60
CA ILE A 153 -21.14 -9.56 1.28
C ILE A 153 -20.32 -10.82 0.99
N ASP A 154 -20.91 -11.94 1.37
CA ASP A 154 -20.48 -13.31 1.14
C ASP A 154 -19.69 -13.48 -0.17
N PRO A 155 -18.43 -13.98 -0.13
CA PRO A 155 -17.62 -14.29 -1.31
C PRO A 155 -18.25 -15.33 -2.25
N TYR A 156 -19.34 -15.99 -1.83
CA TYR A 156 -20.15 -16.92 -2.63
C TYR A 156 -21.41 -16.30 -3.25
N SER A 157 -21.69 -15.02 -3.00
CA SER A 157 -22.82 -14.34 -3.64
C SER A 157 -22.45 -13.86 -5.05
N ASP A 158 -23.19 -14.31 -6.06
CA ASP A 158 -23.04 -13.95 -7.47
C ASP A 158 -23.42 -12.47 -7.77
N GLU A 159 -23.50 -11.58 -6.77
CA GLU A 159 -23.72 -10.16 -6.97
C GLU A 159 -22.45 -9.48 -7.51
N LEU A 160 -22.27 -9.65 -8.82
CA LEU A 160 -21.19 -9.22 -9.71
C LEU A 160 -20.75 -7.74 -9.64
N GLY A 161 -21.39 -6.92 -8.79
CA GLY A 161 -21.23 -5.45 -8.74
C GLY A 161 -20.43 -4.91 -7.55
N MET A 162 -20.06 -5.72 -6.56
CA MET A 162 -19.46 -5.23 -5.31
C MET A 162 -18.02 -5.68 -5.04
N ALA A 163 -17.34 -6.30 -6.01
CA ALA A 163 -15.91 -6.55 -5.90
C ALA A 163 -15.11 -5.27 -6.18
N MET A 164 -14.01 -5.05 -5.46
CA MET A 164 -13.04 -4.04 -5.85
C MET A 164 -12.44 -4.41 -7.21
N ARG A 165 -12.42 -3.47 -8.17
CA ARG A 165 -11.99 -3.74 -9.55
C ARG A 165 -10.86 -2.81 -9.99
N LEU A 166 -9.86 -3.39 -10.66
CA LEU A 166 -8.79 -2.65 -11.31
C LEU A 166 -8.89 -2.80 -12.82
N ASP A 167 -9.13 -1.69 -13.51
CA ASP A 167 -9.22 -1.66 -14.97
C ASP A 167 -7.85 -1.44 -15.64
N PRO A 168 -7.70 -1.75 -16.95
CA PRO A 168 -6.43 -1.65 -17.66
C PRO A 168 -5.86 -0.22 -17.77
N SER A 169 -6.72 0.80 -17.82
CA SER A 169 -6.30 2.21 -17.89
C SER A 169 -5.70 2.65 -16.56
N THR A 170 -6.35 2.30 -15.45
CA THR A 170 -5.85 2.58 -14.11
C THR A 170 -4.55 1.81 -13.82
N TRP A 171 -4.50 0.52 -14.17
CA TRP A 171 -3.28 -0.28 -14.09
C TRP A 171 -2.12 0.35 -14.86
N LYS A 172 -2.35 0.73 -16.12
CA LYS A 172 -1.33 1.40 -16.94
C LYS A 172 -0.81 2.65 -16.25
N LYS A 173 -1.69 3.56 -15.82
CA LYS A 173 -1.26 4.81 -15.16
C LYS A 173 -0.47 4.55 -13.88
N LEU A 174 -0.87 3.58 -13.06
CA LEU A 174 -0.15 3.21 -11.85
C LEU A 174 1.29 2.76 -12.17
N ILE A 175 1.45 1.81 -13.09
CA ILE A 175 2.75 1.25 -13.47
C ILE A 175 3.68 2.28 -14.10
N PHE A 176 3.13 3.21 -14.90
CA PHE A 176 3.94 4.26 -15.53
C PHE A 176 4.36 5.38 -14.55
N ASN A 177 3.52 5.69 -13.56
CA ASN A 177 3.77 6.82 -12.67
C ASN A 177 4.51 6.45 -11.39
N ALA A 178 4.30 5.24 -10.85
CA ALA A 178 4.97 4.75 -9.65
C ALA A 178 6.15 3.84 -10.03
N SER A 179 7.15 4.39 -10.73
CA SER A 179 8.27 3.61 -11.27
C SER A 179 9.15 2.96 -10.20
N ASP A 180 9.15 3.51 -8.99
CA ASP A 180 9.96 3.02 -7.86
C ASP A 180 9.25 1.95 -7.02
N ILE A 181 8.03 1.53 -7.41
CA ILE A 181 7.27 0.54 -6.66
C ILE A 181 8.00 -0.81 -6.63
N ARG A 182 8.12 -1.36 -5.42
CA ARG A 182 8.83 -2.61 -5.15
C ARG A 182 7.88 -3.75 -4.83
N GLU A 183 6.72 -3.44 -4.26
CA GLU A 183 5.80 -4.43 -3.73
C GLU A 183 4.37 -4.10 -4.17
N ILE A 184 3.72 -5.08 -4.82
CA ILE A 184 2.33 -4.98 -5.29
C ILE A 184 1.56 -6.20 -4.81
N PHE A 185 0.60 -6.00 -3.90
CA PHE A 185 -0.28 -7.02 -3.35
C PHE A 185 -1.74 -6.66 -3.66
N LEU A 186 -2.37 -7.43 -4.56
CA LEU A 186 -3.72 -7.15 -5.06
C LEU A 186 -4.61 -8.41 -5.01
N GLY A 187 -4.28 -9.37 -4.15
CA GLY A 187 -5.03 -10.63 -4.03
C GLY A 187 -6.54 -10.40 -3.85
N GLY A 188 -7.37 -11.14 -4.57
CA GLY A 188 -8.83 -11.02 -4.51
C GLY A 188 -9.44 -9.79 -5.20
N ILE A 189 -8.65 -8.88 -5.76
CA ILE A 189 -9.17 -7.77 -6.58
C ILE A 189 -9.56 -8.30 -7.97
N ASN A 190 -10.71 -7.87 -8.49
CA ASN A 190 -11.13 -8.23 -9.83
C ASN A 190 -10.23 -7.54 -10.87
N MET A 191 -9.35 -8.35 -11.49
CA MET A 191 -8.44 -7.97 -12.58
C MET A 191 -8.73 -8.75 -13.86
N SER A 192 -9.94 -9.31 -14.01
CA SER A 192 -10.32 -10.13 -15.18
C SER A 192 -10.22 -9.40 -16.53
N SER A 193 -10.28 -8.06 -16.51
CA SER A 193 -10.09 -7.20 -17.68
C SER A 193 -8.62 -6.96 -18.06
N ILE A 194 -7.67 -7.29 -17.18
CA ILE A 194 -6.23 -7.16 -17.42
C ILE A 194 -5.79 -8.32 -18.32
N ASN A 195 -5.43 -7.99 -19.56
CA ASN A 195 -4.97 -8.94 -20.57
C ASN A 195 -3.43 -9.00 -20.66
N GLU A 196 -2.92 -9.83 -21.57
CA GLU A 196 -1.48 -10.04 -21.78
C GLU A 196 -0.71 -8.75 -22.07
N SER A 197 -1.28 -7.82 -22.87
CA SER A 197 -0.61 -6.54 -23.16
C SER A 197 -0.54 -5.62 -21.94
N SER A 198 -1.55 -5.67 -21.07
CA SER A 198 -1.57 -4.92 -19.81
C SER A 198 -0.62 -5.53 -18.77
N LEU A 199 -0.56 -6.87 -18.67
CA LEU A 199 0.40 -7.57 -17.80
C LEU A 199 1.85 -7.31 -18.22
N SER A 200 2.10 -7.21 -19.53
CA SER A 200 3.44 -6.91 -20.07
C SER A 200 4.00 -5.56 -19.61
N LEU A 201 3.14 -4.63 -19.15
CA LEU A 201 3.58 -3.36 -18.57
C LEU A 201 4.42 -3.54 -17.29
N LEU A 202 4.27 -4.65 -16.58
CA LEU A 202 5.10 -4.97 -15.40
C LEU A 202 6.61 -4.98 -15.71
N LEU A 203 6.98 -5.20 -16.98
CA LEU A 203 8.37 -5.13 -17.42
C LEU A 203 8.96 -3.71 -17.31
N ASN A 204 8.12 -2.66 -17.24
CA ASN A 204 8.56 -1.30 -16.98
C ASN A 204 9.07 -1.12 -15.55
N LEU A 205 8.71 -2.01 -14.62
CA LEU A 205 9.19 -2.03 -13.24
C LEU A 205 10.43 -2.93 -13.05
N SER A 206 11.14 -3.24 -14.13
CA SER A 206 12.26 -4.18 -14.09
C SER A 206 13.39 -3.80 -13.12
N SER A 207 13.57 -2.50 -12.85
CA SER A 207 14.58 -2.00 -11.92
C SER A 207 14.13 -1.97 -10.46
N SER A 208 12.83 -2.05 -10.17
CA SER A 208 12.27 -1.78 -8.84
C SER A 208 11.52 -2.97 -8.23
N LEU A 209 10.74 -3.70 -9.04
CA LEU A 209 9.82 -4.73 -8.54
C LEU A 209 10.54 -5.89 -7.85
N VAL A 210 10.12 -6.19 -6.64
CA VAL A 210 10.66 -7.23 -5.75
C VAL A 210 9.62 -8.29 -5.39
N SER A 211 8.39 -7.89 -5.09
CA SER A 211 7.30 -8.80 -4.75
C SER A 211 6.03 -8.47 -5.53
N LEU A 212 5.45 -9.48 -6.18
CA LEU A 212 4.17 -9.39 -6.87
C LEU A 212 3.25 -10.50 -6.39
N SER A 213 2.09 -10.14 -5.84
CA SER A 213 1.09 -11.09 -5.35
C SER A 213 -0.28 -10.74 -5.90
N LEU A 214 -0.77 -11.57 -6.81
CA LEU A 214 -2.07 -11.44 -7.47
C LEU A 214 -2.92 -12.73 -7.33
N PRO A 215 -3.02 -13.36 -6.15
CA PRO A 215 -3.80 -14.59 -6.02
C PRO A 215 -5.31 -14.33 -6.20
N GLY A 216 -5.99 -15.20 -6.93
CA GLY A 216 -7.45 -15.16 -7.05
C GLY A 216 -8.02 -13.88 -7.66
N THR A 217 -7.26 -13.22 -8.55
CA THR A 217 -7.66 -11.94 -9.17
C THR A 217 -8.46 -12.09 -10.46
N GLY A 218 -8.70 -13.32 -10.93
CA GLY A 218 -9.39 -13.60 -12.19
C GLY A 218 -8.55 -13.30 -13.43
N LEU A 219 -7.22 -13.18 -13.29
CA LEU A 219 -6.32 -12.99 -14.42
C LEU A 219 -6.47 -14.13 -15.44
N GLN A 220 -6.31 -13.76 -16.71
CA GLN A 220 -6.47 -14.65 -17.85
C GLN A 220 -5.43 -14.35 -18.94
N GLY A 221 -5.30 -15.25 -19.90
CA GLY A 221 -4.33 -15.11 -21.00
C GLY A 221 -2.95 -15.63 -20.60
N ASN A 222 -1.88 -15.16 -21.24
CA ASN A 222 -0.52 -15.63 -20.95
C ASN A 222 0.23 -14.66 -20.04
N LEU A 223 0.89 -15.21 -19.01
CA LEU A 223 1.88 -14.48 -18.23
C LEU A 223 3.12 -14.21 -19.11
N PRO A 224 3.60 -12.96 -19.23
CA PRO A 224 4.81 -12.66 -19.98
C PRO A 224 6.01 -13.34 -19.31
N SER A 225 6.60 -14.34 -19.97
CA SER A 225 7.68 -15.16 -19.40
C SER A 225 8.88 -14.35 -18.88
N ARG A 226 9.13 -13.17 -19.46
CA ARG A 226 10.17 -12.23 -19.02
C ARG A 226 10.00 -11.75 -17.59
N ILE A 227 8.79 -11.78 -17.02
CA ILE A 227 8.55 -11.43 -15.63
C ILE A 227 9.35 -12.31 -14.66
N LEU A 228 9.55 -13.58 -15.03
CA LEU A 228 10.28 -14.56 -14.21
C LEU A 228 11.80 -14.30 -14.18
N TYR A 229 12.27 -13.37 -15.01
CA TYR A 229 13.68 -12.99 -15.14
C TYR A 229 13.93 -11.53 -14.73
N LEU A 230 12.97 -10.88 -14.08
CA LEU A 230 13.21 -9.53 -13.54
C LEU A 230 14.33 -9.60 -12.49
N PRO A 231 15.33 -8.71 -12.56
CA PRO A 231 16.59 -8.86 -11.81
C PRO A 231 16.42 -8.78 -10.29
N ASN A 232 15.39 -8.04 -9.83
CA ASN A 232 15.12 -7.82 -8.41
C ASN A 232 13.93 -8.62 -7.87
N LEU A 233 13.22 -9.36 -8.73
CA LEU A 233 12.03 -10.11 -8.33
C LEU A 233 12.45 -11.30 -7.44
N GLN A 234 11.84 -11.37 -6.27
CA GLN A 234 12.10 -12.40 -5.26
C GLN A 234 10.84 -13.21 -4.95
N GLN A 235 9.66 -12.62 -5.11
CA GLN A 235 8.40 -13.27 -4.82
C GLN A 235 7.39 -13.04 -5.94
N LEU A 236 6.75 -14.13 -6.39
CA LEU A 236 5.68 -14.10 -7.37
C LEU A 236 4.57 -15.07 -6.98
N THR A 237 3.41 -14.54 -6.60
CA THR A 237 2.23 -15.35 -6.24
C THR A 237 1.11 -15.09 -7.24
N LEU A 238 0.70 -16.13 -7.98
CA LEU A 238 -0.36 -16.06 -9.00
C LEU A 238 -1.44 -17.13 -8.82
N SER A 239 -1.41 -17.87 -7.71
CA SER A 239 -2.31 -18.97 -7.39
C SER A 239 -3.79 -18.57 -7.48
N GLY A 240 -4.65 -19.48 -7.96
CA GLY A 240 -6.09 -19.25 -8.02
C GLY A 240 -6.55 -18.43 -9.24
N ASN A 241 -5.66 -18.12 -10.19
CA ASN A 241 -6.05 -17.57 -11.49
C ASN A 241 -6.23 -18.70 -12.52
N VAL A 242 -7.38 -19.38 -12.49
CA VAL A 242 -7.64 -20.62 -13.26
C VAL A 242 -7.53 -20.48 -14.79
N ASN A 243 -7.70 -19.26 -15.31
CA ASN A 243 -7.61 -18.96 -16.74
C ASN A 243 -6.25 -18.38 -17.14
N LEU A 244 -5.34 -18.16 -16.19
CA LEU A 244 -3.99 -17.70 -16.46
C LEU A 244 -3.15 -18.88 -16.95
N ARG A 245 -2.51 -18.67 -18.09
CA ARG A 245 -1.61 -19.61 -18.74
C ARG A 245 -0.20 -19.03 -18.71
N GLY A 246 0.79 -19.88 -18.91
CA GLY A 246 2.17 -19.45 -18.99
C GLY A 246 3.10 -20.65 -19.05
N GLN A 247 4.30 -20.43 -19.57
CA GLN A 247 5.35 -21.43 -19.49
C GLN A 247 6.31 -21.03 -18.37
N LEU A 248 6.43 -21.88 -17.36
CA LEU A 248 7.56 -21.82 -16.45
C LEU A 248 8.86 -22.01 -17.26
N PRO A 249 9.95 -21.33 -16.89
CA PRO A 249 11.24 -21.56 -17.51
C PRO A 249 11.59 -23.04 -17.42
N LYS A 250 11.88 -23.65 -18.57
CA LYS A 250 12.36 -25.03 -18.65
C LYS A 250 13.73 -25.08 -17.98
N SER A 251 13.73 -25.39 -16.69
CA SER A 251 14.89 -25.79 -15.87
C SER A 251 16.21 -25.10 -16.24
N ASN A 252 16.38 -23.86 -15.77
CA ASN A 252 17.68 -23.41 -15.28
C ASN A 252 17.38 -22.76 -13.92
N CYS A 253 17.53 -23.54 -12.84
CA CYS A 253 17.28 -23.11 -11.47
C CYS A 253 18.35 -22.11 -11.02
N SER A 254 18.28 -20.88 -11.55
CA SER A 254 18.97 -19.70 -11.03
C SER A 254 17.99 -18.57 -10.69
N SER A 255 16.69 -18.77 -10.98
CA SER A 255 15.63 -17.87 -10.53
C SER A 255 15.57 -17.87 -9.00
N LYS A 256 15.79 -16.70 -8.40
CA LYS A 256 15.62 -16.45 -6.96
C LYS A 256 14.15 -16.24 -6.57
N VAL A 257 13.22 -16.44 -7.51
CA VAL A 257 11.80 -16.18 -7.31
C VAL A 257 11.15 -17.38 -6.61
N PHE A 258 10.70 -17.19 -5.38
CA PHE A 258 9.86 -18.14 -4.67
C PHE A 258 8.38 -17.80 -4.94
N GLY A 259 7.56 -18.79 -5.28
CA GLY A 259 6.20 -18.50 -5.71
C GLY A 259 5.34 -19.72 -6.00
N SER A 260 4.01 -19.55 -5.85
CA SER A 260 3.00 -20.50 -6.31
C SER A 260 2.28 -19.93 -7.53
N LEU A 261 2.24 -20.71 -8.61
CA LEU A 261 1.39 -20.46 -9.78
C LEU A 261 -0.01 -21.03 -9.59
#